data_AF-A0A3Q2XPG2-F1
#
_entry.id   AF-A0A3Q2XPG2-F1
#
_cell.length_a   1.000
_cell.length_b   1.000
_cell.length_c   1.000
_cell.angle_alpha   90.00
_cell.angle_beta   90.00
_cell.angle_gamma   90.00
#
_symmetry.space_group_name_H-M   'P 1'
#
loop_
_entity.id
_entity.type
_entity.pdbx_description
1 polymer ?
#
loop_
_entity_poly.entity_id
_entity_poly.type
_entity_poly.pdbx_seq_one_letter_code
_entity_poly.pdbx_strand_id
1 'polypeptide(L)'
;MSPILIITSAGNAEGEGKTFSTLLILSFTLATSTLVLRGTLVLVRRILNNGTLEVKQSTEKRAELNLRSTDIHSDLLFFRLQGFSSTFTGERRPKEDRIFEALGNTDELSSAIGLAREFCHEKGHTFTYQLDKIQCVLQDVGANIATPQSSARESHLTRTKFSGTPITDLEGWIDTFTEELPPLTNFILPSGGKSSAALHIARTVCRRAERSVAPIVRSGEADPDIARFLNRLSDYLFTVARYAALKENNKEIIYKRPE
;
A
#
# COMPACT_ATOMS: atom_id res chain seq x y z
N MET A 1 -32.23 -10.66 -4.08
CA MET A 1 -32.28 -10.97 -5.53
C MET A 1 -30.95 -11.57 -5.92
N SER A 2 -30.93 -12.82 -6.37
CA SER A 2 -29.70 -13.44 -6.86
C SER A 2 -29.35 -12.89 -8.24
N PRO A 3 -28.06 -12.65 -8.57
CA PRO A 3 -27.68 -12.20 -9.90
C PRO A 3 -27.98 -13.31 -10.92
N ILE A 4 -28.76 -12.97 -11.96
CA ILE A 4 -29.02 -13.85 -13.11
C ILE A 4 -28.07 -13.40 -14.22
N LEU A 5 -27.17 -14.28 -14.65
CA LEU A 5 -26.33 -14.03 -15.82
C LEU A 5 -26.96 -14.75 -17.02
N ILE A 6 -27.45 -13.98 -17.99
CA ILE A 6 -27.98 -14.51 -19.24
C ILE A 6 -26.83 -14.53 -20.25
N ILE A 7 -26.38 -15.72 -20.64
CA ILE A 7 -25.36 -15.88 -21.69
C ILE A 7 -26.08 -16.35 -22.95
N THR A 8 -26.21 -15.47 -23.94
CA THR A 8 -26.70 -15.80 -25.27
C THR A 8 -25.53 -16.30 -26.11
N SER A 9 -25.52 -17.58 -26.51
CA SER A 9 -24.59 -18.08 -27.52
C SER A 9 -25.35 -18.22 -28.84
N ALA A 10 -25.05 -17.34 -29.80
CA ALA A 10 -25.56 -17.45 -31.16
C ALA A 10 -24.70 -18.44 -31.95
N GLY A 11 -24.94 -19.74 -31.76
CA GLY A 11 -24.39 -20.76 -32.64
C GLY A 11 -25.33 -21.02 -33.81
N ASN A 12 -24.94 -20.60 -35.03
CA ASN A 12 -25.63 -21.03 -36.25
C ASN A 12 -25.35 -22.51 -36.48
N ALA A 13 -26.32 -23.38 -36.19
CA ALA A 13 -26.35 -24.74 -36.71
C ALA A 13 -27.05 -24.71 -38.06
N GLU A 14 -26.30 -24.81 -39.16
CA GLU A 14 -26.86 -24.94 -40.50
C GLU A 14 -27.38 -26.37 -40.72
N GLY A 15 -28.69 -26.48 -40.93
CA GLY A 15 -29.39 -27.68 -41.33
C GLY A 15 -30.85 -27.34 -41.63
N GLU A 16 -31.22 -27.35 -42.91
CA GLU A 16 -32.57 -27.14 -43.46
C GLU A 16 -33.32 -25.88 -42.93
N GLY A 17 -32.86 -24.70 -43.35
CA GLY A 17 -33.70 -23.51 -43.49
C GLY A 17 -34.35 -22.92 -42.21
N LYS A 18 -33.86 -23.23 -41.01
CA LYS A 18 -34.34 -22.65 -39.75
C LYS A 18 -33.16 -22.31 -38.82
N THR A 19 -32.98 -21.02 -38.52
CA THR A 19 -32.03 -20.54 -37.51
C THR A 19 -32.56 -20.84 -36.11
N PHE A 20 -31.76 -21.52 -35.29
CA PHE A 20 -32.06 -21.80 -33.89
C PHE A 20 -31.06 -21.03 -33.00
N SER A 21 -31.51 -20.51 -31.86
CA SER A 21 -30.64 -19.86 -30.87
C SER A 21 -30.72 -20.61 -29.55
N THR A 22 -29.57 -21.02 -29.01
CA THR A 22 -29.49 -21.72 -27.73
C THR A 22 -29.31 -20.69 -26.62
N LEU A 23 -30.23 -20.67 -25.65
CA LEU A 23 -30.17 -19.75 -24.53
C LEU A 23 -29.81 -20.52 -23.25
N LEU A 24 -28.68 -20.16 -22.63
CA LEU A 24 -28.27 -20.71 -21.35
C LEU A 24 -28.58 -19.68 -20.26
N ILE A 25 -29.50 -20.03 -19.35
CA ILE A 25 -29.85 -19.20 -18.20
C ILE A 25 -29.17 -19.82 -16.98
N LEU A 26 -28.20 -19.09 -16.41
CA LEU A 26 -27.48 -19.50 -15.21
C LEU A 26 -27.96 -18.68 -14.02
N SER A 27 -28.42 -19.40 -12.99
CA SER A 27 -28.81 -18.82 -11.71
C SER A 27 -27.84 -19.29 -10.63
N PHE A 28 -27.27 -18.33 -9.91
CA PHE A 28 -26.26 -18.58 -8.88
C PHE A 28 -26.91 -18.53 -7.50
N THR A 29 -26.63 -19.52 -6.66
CA THR A 29 -26.98 -19.47 -5.25
C THR A 29 -25.75 -19.83 -4.43
N LEU A 30 -25.27 -18.88 -3.62
CA LEU A 30 -24.17 -19.13 -2.69
C LEU A 30 -24.74 -19.79 -1.43
N ALA A 31 -24.32 -21.01 -1.14
CA ALA A 31 -24.60 -21.68 0.13
C ALA A 31 -23.27 -22.23 0.65
N THR A 32 -22.76 -21.65 1.74
CA THR A 32 -21.45 -21.95 2.34
C THR A 32 -20.29 -21.93 1.33
N SER A 33 -19.15 -22.56 1.64
CA SER A 33 -17.91 -22.62 0.83
C SER A 33 -18.06 -23.37 -0.51
N THR A 34 -19.29 -23.52 -1.01
CA THR A 34 -19.62 -24.30 -2.20
C THR A 34 -20.56 -23.48 -3.09
N LEU A 35 -20.07 -23.07 -4.26
CA LEU A 35 -20.91 -22.41 -5.25
C LEU A 35 -21.74 -23.49 -5.98
N VAL A 36 -23.06 -23.50 -5.80
CA VAL A 36 -23.94 -24.40 -6.54
C VAL A 36 -24.48 -23.67 -7.76
N LEU A 37 -23.99 -24.07 -8.94
CA LEU A 37 -24.48 -23.59 -10.23
C LEU A 37 -25.72 -24.39 -10.65
N ARG A 38 -26.87 -23.72 -10.70
CA ARG A 38 -28.08 -24.26 -11.33
C ARG A 38 -28.27 -23.59 -12.69
N GLY A 39 -27.99 -24.34 -13.75
CA GLY A 39 -28.20 -23.91 -15.13
C GLY A 39 -29.40 -24.61 -15.75
N THR A 40 -30.31 -23.84 -16.33
CA THR A 40 -31.36 -24.39 -17.20
C THR A 40 -30.96 -24.12 -18.63
N LEU A 41 -30.75 -25.19 -19.41
CA LEU A 41 -30.52 -25.07 -20.85
C LEU A 41 -31.88 -25.04 -21.54
N VAL A 42 -32.16 -23.94 -22.26
CA VAL A 42 -33.43 -23.74 -22.96
C VAL A 42 -33.15 -23.66 -24.45
N LEU A 43 -33.67 -24.62 -25.22
CA LEU A 43 -33.58 -24.60 -26.67
C LEU A 43 -34.77 -23.83 -27.23
N VAL A 44 -34.50 -22.65 -27.78
CA VAL A 44 -35.54 -21.75 -28.31
C VAL A 44 -35.75 -22.03 -29.79
N ARG A 45 -36.99 -22.31 -30.18
CA ARG A 45 -37.37 -22.63 -31.57
C ARG A 45 -37.46 -21.40 -32.45
N ARG A 46 -37.98 -20.29 -31.90
CA ARG A 46 -38.18 -19.01 -32.59
C ARG A 46 -38.33 -17.88 -31.57
N ILE A 47 -37.79 -16.71 -31.90
CA ILE A 47 -38.06 -15.45 -31.20
C ILE A 47 -39.14 -14.72 -32.01
N LEU A 48 -40.29 -14.42 -31.38
CA LEU A 48 -41.37 -13.68 -32.02
C LEU A 48 -41.08 -12.17 -31.96
N ASN A 49 -41.58 -11.39 -32.93
CA ASN A 49 -41.30 -9.95 -33.06
C ASN A 49 -41.76 -9.09 -31.86
N ASN A 50 -42.53 -9.66 -30.94
CA ASN A 50 -42.98 -9.05 -29.69
C ASN A 50 -42.09 -9.42 -28.48
N GLY A 51 -40.94 -10.08 -28.70
CA GLY A 51 -39.99 -10.46 -27.64
C GLY A 51 -40.38 -11.71 -26.85
N THR A 52 -41.45 -12.42 -27.21
CA THR A 52 -41.84 -13.68 -26.56
C THR A 52 -41.09 -14.86 -27.18
N LEU A 53 -40.56 -15.76 -26.34
CA LEU A 53 -39.73 -16.90 -26.75
C LEU A 53 -40.56 -18.18 -26.86
N GLU A 54 -40.52 -18.85 -28.01
CA GLU A 54 -41.18 -20.14 -28.20
C GLU A 54 -40.19 -21.28 -27.90
N VAL A 55 -40.34 -21.92 -26.74
CA VAL A 55 -39.40 -22.93 -26.22
C VAL A 55 -39.73 -24.31 -26.78
N LYS A 56 -38.74 -25.02 -27.34
CA LYS A 56 -38.92 -26.38 -27.88
C LYS A 56 -38.73 -27.46 -26.82
N GLN A 57 -37.75 -27.27 -25.94
CA GLN A 57 -37.38 -28.19 -24.84
C GLN A 57 -36.52 -27.45 -23.80
N SER A 58 -36.70 -27.79 -22.53
CA SER A 58 -35.85 -27.34 -21.43
C SER A 58 -35.31 -28.54 -20.67
N THR A 59 -34.00 -28.57 -20.41
CA THR A 59 -33.38 -29.58 -19.54
C THR A 59 -32.61 -28.87 -18.43
N GLU A 60 -32.92 -29.22 -17.18
CA GLU A 60 -32.13 -28.80 -16.03
C GLU A 60 -30.90 -29.70 -15.90
N LYS A 61 -29.72 -29.09 -15.82
CA LYS A 61 -28.49 -29.80 -15.47
C LYS A 61 -27.88 -29.15 -14.24
N ARG A 62 -27.60 -29.97 -13.25
CA ARG A 62 -26.91 -29.56 -12.02
C ARG A 62 -25.43 -29.91 -12.17
N ALA A 63 -24.57 -28.90 -12.07
CA ALA A 63 -23.13 -29.08 -12.06
C ALA A 63 -22.58 -28.51 -10.75
N GLU A 64 -21.86 -29.35 -10.00
CA GLU A 64 -21.14 -28.92 -8.79
C GLU A 64 -19.70 -28.63 -9.19
N LEU A 65 -19.34 -27.34 -9.19
CA LEU A 65 -17.99 -26.88 -9.48
C LEU A 65 -17.24 -26.75 -8.15
N ASN A 66 -16.36 -27.69 -7.87
CA ASN A 66 -15.36 -27.56 -6.80
C ASN A 66 -14.25 -26.63 -7.30
N LEU A 67 -14.35 -25.34 -6.96
CA LEU A 67 -13.37 -24.34 -7.35
C LEU A 67 -12.03 -24.63 -6.65
N ARG A 68 -11.07 -25.17 -7.41
CA ARG A 68 -9.66 -25.27 -6.97
C ARG A 68 -8.84 -24.19 -7.66
N SER A 69 -8.31 -23.29 -6.83
CA SER A 69 -7.13 -22.43 -6.99
C SER A 69 -7.01 -21.39 -8.13
N THR A 70 -8.00 -21.17 -9.00
CA THR A 70 -7.88 -20.12 -10.04
C THR A 70 -8.70 -18.83 -9.79
N ASP A 71 -9.58 -18.79 -8.79
CA ASP A 71 -10.46 -17.63 -8.52
C ASP A 71 -9.91 -16.59 -7.54
N ILE A 72 -8.69 -16.79 -7.04
CA ILE A 72 -8.12 -15.87 -6.03
C ILE A 72 -7.84 -14.49 -6.63
N HIS A 73 -7.53 -14.41 -7.94
CA HIS A 73 -7.21 -13.17 -8.63
C HIS A 73 -8.44 -12.30 -8.94
N SER A 74 -9.58 -12.89 -9.30
CA SER A 74 -10.83 -12.15 -9.51
C SER A 74 -11.35 -11.56 -8.20
N ASP A 75 -11.28 -12.32 -7.10
CA ASP A 75 -11.67 -11.84 -5.78
C ASP A 75 -10.73 -10.73 -5.27
N LEU A 76 -9.41 -10.89 -5.38
CA LEU A 76 -8.44 -9.85 -4.98
C LEU A 76 -8.67 -8.53 -5.73
N LEU A 77 -8.97 -8.59 -7.03
CA LEU A 77 -9.24 -7.40 -7.82
C LEU A 77 -10.58 -6.75 -7.43
N PHE A 78 -11.62 -7.56 -7.23
CA PHE A 78 -12.95 -7.09 -6.82
C PHE A 78 -12.92 -6.36 -5.47
N PHE A 79 -12.22 -6.88 -4.47
CA PHE A 79 -12.13 -6.24 -3.15
C PHE A 79 -11.25 -4.99 -3.13
N ARG A 80 -10.20 -4.92 -3.96
CA ARG A 80 -9.40 -3.68 -4.11
C ARG A 80 -10.24 -2.51 -4.61
N LEU A 81 -11.25 -2.79 -5.44
CA LEU A 81 -12.20 -1.81 -5.97
C LEU A 81 -13.23 -1.37 -4.92
N GLN A 82 -13.46 -2.16 -3.86
CA GLN A 82 -14.37 -1.82 -2.75
C GLN A 82 -13.69 -1.09 -1.58
N GLY A 83 -12.44 -0.64 -1.75
CA GLY A 83 -11.75 0.12 -0.70
C GLY A 83 -11.17 -0.73 0.43
N PHE A 84 -10.99 -2.04 0.25
CA PHE A 84 -10.32 -2.92 1.21
C PHE A 84 -8.89 -3.26 0.77
N SER A 85 -8.05 -3.62 1.74
CA SER A 85 -6.71 -4.16 1.51
C SER A 85 -6.36 -5.20 2.58
N SER A 86 -5.28 -5.94 2.38
CA SER A 86 -4.79 -6.96 3.31
C SER A 86 -3.52 -6.48 4.02
N THR A 87 -3.43 -6.76 5.32
CA THR A 87 -2.19 -6.69 6.10
C THR A 87 -1.27 -7.86 5.73
N PHE A 88 -0.05 -7.85 6.24
CA PHE A 88 0.91 -8.94 6.04
C PHE A 88 0.49 -10.26 6.69
N THR A 89 -0.38 -10.20 7.71
CA THR A 89 -0.97 -11.37 8.36
C THR A 89 -2.08 -12.02 7.52
N GLY A 90 -2.51 -11.35 6.44
CA GLY A 90 -3.64 -11.74 5.60
C GLY A 90 -4.99 -11.20 6.09
N GLU A 91 -5.02 -10.51 7.24
CA GLU A 91 -6.20 -9.83 7.75
C GLU A 91 -6.65 -8.74 6.79
N ARG A 92 -7.95 -8.70 6.49
CA ARG A 92 -8.53 -7.70 5.59
C ARG A 92 -9.12 -6.55 6.39
N ARG A 93 -8.70 -5.34 6.04
CA ARG A 93 -9.11 -4.09 6.67
C ARG A 93 -9.51 -3.07 5.61
N PRO A 94 -10.42 -2.12 5.91
CA PRO A 94 -10.69 -1.00 5.01
C PRO A 94 -9.42 -0.15 4.82
N LYS A 95 -9.21 0.45 3.65
CA LYS A 95 -8.01 1.25 3.33
C LYS A 95 -7.86 2.51 4.20
N GLU A 96 -8.95 2.95 4.84
CA GLU A 96 -8.97 4.05 5.81
C GLU A 96 -8.49 3.63 7.20
N ASP A 97 -8.21 2.34 7.43
CA ASP A 97 -7.65 1.87 8.70
C ASP A 97 -6.27 2.52 8.95
N ARG A 98 -6.04 2.90 10.20
CA ARG A 98 -4.79 3.52 10.70
C ARG A 98 -3.52 2.78 10.27
N ILE A 99 -3.57 1.45 10.12
CA ILE A 99 -2.45 0.64 9.64
C ILE A 99 -2.04 1.10 8.23
N PHE A 100 -3.00 1.26 7.31
CA PHE A 100 -2.70 1.70 5.94
C PHE A 100 -2.34 3.17 5.85
N GLU A 101 -2.90 4.02 6.71
CA GLU A 101 -2.46 5.42 6.82
C GLU A 101 -0.97 5.49 7.23
N ALA A 102 -0.57 4.73 8.25
CA ALA A 102 0.82 4.67 8.69
C ALA A 102 1.76 4.06 7.64
N LEU A 103 1.30 3.04 6.90
CA LEU A 103 2.05 2.47 5.78
C LEU A 103 2.24 3.49 4.65
N GLY A 104 1.16 4.17 4.25
CA GLY A 104 1.22 5.18 3.20
C GLY A 104 2.12 6.35 3.57
N ASN A 105 2.04 6.85 4.81
CA ASN A 105 2.90 7.93 5.28
C ASN A 105 4.39 7.50 5.33
N THR A 106 4.67 6.23 5.69
CA THR A 106 6.03 5.67 5.68
C THR A 106 6.58 5.52 4.26
N ASP A 107 5.75 5.09 3.31
CA ASP A 107 6.13 4.97 1.89
C ASP A 107 6.37 6.35 1.25
N GLU A 108 5.53 7.32 1.58
CA GLU A 108 5.72 8.71 1.15
C GLU A 108 7.01 9.32 1.73
N LEU A 109 7.35 9.01 2.98
CA LEU A 109 8.65 9.37 3.57
C LEU A 109 9.80 8.78 2.76
N SER A 110 9.74 7.49 2.45
CA SER A 110 10.78 6.82 1.65
C SER A 110 10.93 7.49 0.29
N SER A 111 9.83 7.85 -0.36
CA SER A 111 9.81 8.57 -1.64
C SER A 111 10.41 9.98 -1.53
N ALA A 112 10.08 10.72 -0.47
CA ALA A 112 10.64 12.04 -0.21
C ALA A 112 12.17 11.99 0.06
N ILE A 113 12.63 10.96 0.78
CA ILE A 113 14.07 10.71 0.98
C ILE A 113 14.76 10.38 -0.34
N GLY A 114 14.13 9.57 -1.20
CA GLY A 114 14.64 9.26 -2.54
C GLY A 114 14.85 10.52 -3.38
N LEU A 115 13.88 11.44 -3.39
CA LEU A 115 14.04 12.73 -4.07
C LEU A 115 15.16 13.58 -3.48
N ALA A 116 15.23 13.68 -2.15
CA ALA A 116 16.29 14.44 -1.48
C ALA A 116 17.68 13.87 -1.78
N ARG A 117 17.79 12.53 -1.82
CA ARG A 117 19.01 11.81 -2.17
C ARG A 117 19.50 12.16 -3.57
N GLU A 118 18.63 12.24 -4.58
CA GLU A 118 19.05 12.60 -5.93
C GLU A 118 19.71 13.99 -5.98
N PHE A 119 19.10 14.99 -5.32
CA PHE A 119 19.74 16.31 -5.20
C PHE A 119 21.07 16.26 -4.45
N CYS A 120 21.16 15.45 -3.39
CA CYS A 120 22.40 15.28 -2.64
C CYS A 120 23.48 14.60 -3.49
N HIS A 121 23.11 13.62 -4.30
CA HIS A 121 24.01 12.88 -5.17
C HIS A 121 24.57 13.76 -6.29
N GLU A 122 23.73 14.58 -6.93
CA GLU A 122 24.16 15.58 -7.93
C GLU A 122 25.23 16.55 -7.38
N LYS A 123 25.19 16.80 -6.07
CA LYS A 123 26.13 17.69 -5.36
C LYS A 123 27.35 16.97 -4.80
N GLY A 124 27.45 15.65 -4.97
CA GLY A 124 28.59 14.85 -4.54
C GLY A 124 28.65 14.60 -3.03
N HIS A 125 27.52 14.66 -2.32
CA HIS A 125 27.50 14.38 -0.88
C HIS A 125 27.72 12.89 -0.59
N THR A 126 28.67 12.63 0.30
CA THR A 126 29.06 11.26 0.66
C THR A 126 28.02 10.54 1.51
N PHE A 127 27.14 11.25 2.22
CA PHE A 127 26.12 10.64 3.09
C PHE A 127 24.93 10.03 2.33
N THR A 128 24.91 10.09 1.00
CA THR A 128 23.85 9.49 0.18
C THR A 128 23.66 7.99 0.40
N TYR A 129 24.73 7.25 0.72
CA TYR A 129 24.62 5.83 1.11
C TYR A 129 23.82 5.62 2.40
N GLN A 130 23.83 6.59 3.31
CA GLN A 130 23.06 6.52 4.56
C GLN A 130 21.57 6.67 4.26
N LEU A 131 21.22 7.54 3.31
CA LEU A 131 19.84 7.67 2.82
C LEU A 131 19.34 6.38 2.17
N ASP A 132 20.18 5.69 1.39
CA ASP A 132 19.86 4.36 0.85
C ASP A 132 19.58 3.35 1.96
N LYS A 133 20.46 3.29 2.96
CA LYS A 133 20.28 2.41 4.11
C LYS A 133 18.99 2.74 4.88
N ILE A 134 18.65 4.02 5.04
CA ILE A 134 17.40 4.45 5.68
C ILE A 134 16.18 4.00 4.87
N GLN A 135 16.19 4.11 3.54
CA GLN A 135 15.08 3.63 2.71
C GLN A 135 14.86 2.12 2.87
N CYS A 136 15.94 1.33 2.99
CA CYS A 136 15.83 -0.09 3.33
C CYS A 136 15.20 -0.31 4.71
N VAL A 137 15.65 0.41 5.73
CA VAL A 137 15.07 0.30 7.09
C VAL A 137 13.61 0.73 7.11
N LEU A 138 13.20 1.70 6.29
CA LEU A 138 11.79 2.10 6.17
C LEU A 138 10.91 0.99 5.57
N GLN A 139 11.46 0.08 4.75
CA GLN A 139 10.75 -1.12 4.32
C GLN A 139 10.54 -2.09 5.50
N ASP A 140 11.53 -2.25 6.37
CA ASP A 140 11.41 -3.07 7.59
C ASP A 140 10.38 -2.47 8.56
N VAL A 141 10.39 -1.14 8.72
CA VAL A 141 9.36 -0.39 9.46
C VAL A 141 7.97 -0.67 8.87
N GLY A 142 7.83 -0.57 7.55
CA GLY A 142 6.59 -0.88 6.85
C GLY A 142 6.13 -2.32 7.08
N ALA A 143 7.03 -3.29 7.01
CA ALA A 143 6.71 -4.69 7.25
C ALA A 143 6.18 -4.95 8.67
N ASN A 144 6.76 -4.30 9.68
CA ASN A 144 6.30 -4.40 11.06
C ASN A 144 4.93 -3.73 11.26
N ILE A 145 4.72 -2.52 10.73
CA ILE A 145 3.41 -1.84 10.79
C ILE A 145 2.33 -2.68 10.09
N ALA A 146 2.67 -3.31 8.96
CA ALA A 146 1.78 -4.20 8.22
C ALA A 146 1.50 -5.52 8.96
N THR A 147 2.10 -5.77 10.12
CA THR A 147 1.95 -7.00 10.90
C THR A 147 1.41 -6.69 12.31
N PRO A 148 0.11 -6.34 12.44
CA PRO A 148 -0.48 -6.03 13.74
C PRO A 148 -0.33 -7.21 14.71
N GLN A 149 0.25 -6.96 15.89
CA GLN A 149 0.55 -8.00 16.88
C GLN A 149 -0.68 -8.82 17.28
N SER A 150 -1.86 -8.21 17.35
CA SER A 150 -3.11 -8.92 17.70
C SER A 150 -3.56 -9.96 16.67
N SER A 151 -3.14 -9.81 15.42
CA SER A 151 -3.48 -10.69 14.29
C SER A 151 -2.32 -11.59 13.84
N ALA A 152 -1.14 -11.42 14.44
CA ALA A 152 0.09 -12.04 13.99
C ALA A 152 0.28 -13.44 14.57
N ARG A 153 0.88 -14.33 13.77
CA ARG A 153 1.42 -15.61 14.23
C ARG A 153 2.89 -15.42 14.57
N GLU A 154 3.45 -16.32 15.37
CA GLU A 154 4.87 -16.30 15.76
C GLU A 154 5.82 -16.18 14.56
N SER A 155 5.51 -16.87 13.46
CA SER A 155 6.29 -16.81 12.22
C SER A 155 6.24 -15.42 11.55
N HIS A 156 5.13 -14.69 11.66
CA HIS A 156 5.03 -13.32 11.15
C HIS A 156 5.89 -12.40 12.01
N LEU A 157 5.74 -12.47 13.34
CA LEU A 157 6.47 -11.66 14.31
C LEU A 157 7.99 -11.84 14.19
N THR A 158 8.45 -13.08 14.02
CA THR A 158 9.87 -13.38 13.82
C THR A 158 10.41 -12.72 12.55
N ARG A 159 9.62 -12.73 11.46
CA ARG A 159 10.02 -12.23 10.15
C ARG A 159 9.98 -10.71 10.03
N THR A 160 9.17 -10.04 10.85
CA THR A 160 9.01 -8.58 10.87
C THR A 160 9.55 -7.95 12.14
N LYS A 161 10.41 -8.66 12.87
CA LYS A 161 11.05 -8.15 14.08
C LYS A 161 11.94 -6.96 13.72
N PHE A 162 11.76 -5.84 14.42
CA PHE A 162 12.58 -4.66 14.23
C PHE A 162 13.82 -4.74 15.12
N SER A 163 14.98 -4.37 14.60
CA SER A 163 16.23 -4.28 15.37
C SER A 163 16.43 -2.86 15.90
N GLY A 164 17.03 -2.69 17.07
CA GLY A 164 17.43 -1.39 17.60
C GLY A 164 18.68 -0.79 16.95
N THR A 165 19.46 -1.57 16.20
CA THR A 165 20.71 -1.11 15.55
C THR A 165 20.56 0.13 14.67
N PRO A 166 19.50 0.30 13.85
CA PRO A 166 19.32 1.51 13.06
C PRO A 166 19.18 2.78 13.90
N ILE A 167 18.70 2.69 15.15
CA ILE A 167 18.60 3.85 16.05
C ILE A 167 20.00 4.29 16.46
N THR A 168 20.85 3.34 16.88
CA THR A 168 22.24 3.63 17.26
C THR A 168 23.07 4.14 16.07
N ASP A 169 22.81 3.64 14.87
CA ASP A 169 23.46 4.14 13.65
C ASP A 169 23.11 5.62 13.39
N LEU A 170 21.83 5.98 13.51
CA LEU A 170 21.38 7.37 13.34
C LEU A 170 22.02 8.30 14.37
N GLU A 171 22.10 7.89 15.62
CA GLU A 171 22.72 8.69 16.70
C GLU A 171 24.20 8.95 16.40
N GLY A 172 24.97 7.92 16.04
CA GLY A 172 26.38 8.10 15.67
C GLY A 172 26.59 8.99 14.44
N TRP A 173 25.70 8.91 13.45
CA TRP A 173 25.76 9.81 12.29
C TRP A 173 25.40 11.25 12.65
N ILE A 174 24.38 11.46 13.49
CA ILE A 174 24.00 12.79 13.98
C ILE A 174 25.18 13.44 14.69
N ASP A 175 25.86 12.72 15.58
CA ASP A 175 27.01 13.23 16.32
C ASP A 175 28.12 13.65 15.34
N THR A 176 28.45 12.78 14.38
CA THR A 176 29.48 13.05 13.35
C THR A 176 29.21 14.35 12.58
N PHE A 177 28.00 14.55 12.07
CA PHE A 177 27.68 15.76 11.32
C PHE A 177 27.56 17.01 12.21
N THR A 178 27.13 16.83 13.46
CA THR A 178 26.97 17.95 14.41
C THR A 178 28.32 18.57 14.77
N GLU A 179 29.39 17.77 14.86
CA GLU A 179 30.76 18.26 15.10
C GLU A 179 31.27 19.19 13.98
N GLU A 180 30.87 18.95 12.74
CA GLU A 180 31.25 19.80 11.60
C GLU A 180 30.38 21.06 11.45
N LEU A 181 29.21 21.09 12.11
CA LEU A 181 28.23 22.16 11.95
C LEU A 181 28.50 23.34 12.88
N PRO A 182 28.28 24.59 12.42
CA PRO A 182 28.27 25.73 13.32
C PRO A 182 27.11 25.59 14.33
N PRO A 183 27.35 26.01 15.59
CA PRO A 183 26.36 25.88 16.66
C PRO A 183 25.07 26.61 16.29
N LEU A 184 23.93 25.93 16.48
CA LEU A 184 22.62 26.50 16.19
C LEU A 184 22.17 27.41 17.33
N THR A 185 22.30 28.73 17.13
CA THR A 185 21.90 29.73 18.14
C THR A 185 20.51 30.31 17.90
N ASN A 186 19.96 30.13 16.70
CA ASN A 186 18.67 30.70 16.29
C ASN A 186 17.85 29.68 15.50
N PHE A 187 16.53 29.88 15.47
CA PHE A 187 15.67 29.12 14.57
C PHE A 187 16.01 29.44 13.11
N ILE A 188 16.09 28.40 12.28
CA ILE A 188 16.33 28.50 10.84
C ILE A 188 15.05 28.21 10.07
N LEU A 189 14.85 28.94 8.98
CA LEU A 189 13.85 28.59 7.98
C LEU A 189 14.35 27.41 7.15
N PRO A 190 13.47 26.48 6.74
CA PRO A 190 13.80 25.43 5.78
C PRO A 190 14.32 26.02 4.46
N SER A 191 15.63 26.11 4.32
CA SER A 191 16.34 26.82 3.25
C SER A 191 17.74 26.22 3.08
N GLY A 192 18.63 26.83 2.29
CA GLY A 192 20.00 26.32 2.13
C GLY A 192 20.25 25.49 0.87
N GLY A 193 19.49 25.75 -0.20
CA GLY A 193 19.63 25.08 -1.51
C GLY A 193 18.67 23.90 -1.71
N LYS A 194 18.70 23.30 -2.91
CA LYS A 194 17.75 22.24 -3.29
C LYS A 194 17.87 21.01 -2.39
N SER A 195 19.09 20.54 -2.14
CA SER A 195 19.36 19.37 -1.29
C SER A 195 18.85 19.58 0.13
N SER A 196 19.22 20.72 0.75
CA SER A 196 18.81 21.05 2.12
C SER A 196 17.29 21.24 2.24
N ALA A 197 16.67 21.96 1.30
CA ALA A 197 15.22 22.16 1.29
C ALA A 197 14.47 20.82 1.12
N ALA A 198 14.93 19.93 0.24
CA ALA A 198 14.35 18.61 0.05
C ALA A 198 14.49 17.73 1.31
N LEU A 199 15.64 17.76 1.98
CA LEU A 199 15.85 17.07 3.26
C LEU A 199 14.93 17.61 4.37
N HIS A 200 14.68 18.93 4.39
CA HIS A 200 13.70 19.50 5.31
C HIS A 200 12.25 19.10 4.99
N ILE A 201 11.90 18.92 3.71
CA ILE A 201 10.61 18.33 3.33
C ILE A 201 10.51 16.91 3.88
N ALA A 202 11.52 16.06 3.58
CA ALA A 202 11.56 14.68 4.09
C ALA A 202 11.45 14.63 5.62
N ARG A 203 12.10 15.54 6.35
CA ARG A 203 11.96 15.70 7.80
C ARG A 203 10.51 15.93 8.23
N THR A 204 9.78 16.82 7.55
CA THR A 204 8.37 17.09 7.90
C THR A 204 7.45 15.91 7.59
N VAL A 205 7.70 15.19 6.50
CA VAL A 205 7.00 13.95 6.15
C VAL A 205 7.31 12.86 7.19
N CYS A 206 8.56 12.77 7.66
CA CYS A 206 8.97 11.84 8.71
C CYS A 206 8.17 12.06 9.99
N ARG A 207 8.03 13.33 10.41
CA ARG A 207 7.21 13.69 11.57
C ARG A 207 5.72 13.37 11.37
N ARG A 208 5.21 13.38 10.13
CA ARG A 208 3.84 12.95 9.84
C ARG A 208 3.71 11.44 9.96
N ALA A 209 4.64 10.67 9.40
CA ALA A 209 4.71 9.22 9.57
C ALA A 209 4.77 8.82 11.06
N GLU A 210 5.62 9.49 11.84
CA GLU A 210 5.71 9.33 13.30
C GLU A 210 4.35 9.51 13.99
N ARG A 211 3.60 10.57 13.64
CA ARG A 211 2.27 10.83 14.20
C ARG A 211 1.24 9.77 13.86
N SER A 212 1.29 9.20 12.65
CA SER A 212 0.39 8.09 12.26
C SER A 212 0.77 6.76 12.92
N VAL A 213 2.06 6.53 13.18
CA VAL A 213 2.55 5.30 13.82
C VAL A 213 2.33 5.31 15.33
N ALA A 214 2.43 6.47 15.99
CA ALA A 214 2.36 6.57 17.44
C ALA A 214 1.07 5.94 18.05
N PRO A 215 -0.15 6.12 17.50
CA PRO A 215 -1.34 5.44 18.00
C PRO A 215 -1.29 3.91 17.88
N ILE A 216 -0.63 3.37 16.85
CA ILE A 216 -0.51 1.93 16.61
C ILE A 216 0.42 1.32 17.67
N VAL A 217 1.57 1.94 17.90
CA VAL A 217 2.51 1.57 18.96
C VAL A 217 1.85 1.67 20.34
N ARG A 218 1.12 2.75 20.63
CA ARG A 218 0.41 2.90 21.92
C ARG A 218 -0.63 1.81 22.17
N SER A 219 -1.25 1.27 21.12
CA SER A 219 -2.18 0.13 21.24
C SER A 219 -1.48 -1.22 21.32
N GLY A 220 -0.15 -1.29 21.27
CA GLY A 220 0.60 -2.53 21.29
C GLY A 220 0.58 -3.31 19.97
N GLU A 221 0.18 -2.67 18.86
CA GLU A 221 0.05 -3.36 17.56
C GLU A 221 1.35 -3.34 16.75
N ALA A 222 2.32 -2.50 17.11
CA ALA A 222 3.61 -2.37 16.45
C ALA A 222 4.74 -2.21 17.48
N ASP A 223 5.96 -2.51 17.05
CA ASP A 223 7.14 -2.41 17.91
C ASP A 223 7.42 -0.93 18.33
N PRO A 224 7.61 -0.64 19.63
CA PRO A 224 7.93 0.71 20.09
C PRO A 224 9.25 1.27 19.54
N ASP A 225 10.20 0.43 19.12
CA ASP A 225 11.44 0.90 18.49
C ASP A 225 11.20 1.61 17.16
N ILE A 226 10.07 1.36 16.49
CA ILE A 226 9.75 2.06 15.23
C ILE A 226 9.47 3.53 15.48
N ALA A 227 8.68 3.85 16.51
CA ALA A 227 8.41 5.23 16.88
C ALA A 227 9.70 5.94 17.31
N ARG A 228 10.59 5.24 18.04
CA ARG A 228 11.92 5.77 18.41
C ARG A 228 12.80 6.03 17.17
N PHE A 229 12.82 5.10 16.22
CA PHE A 229 13.55 5.24 14.97
C PHE A 229 13.05 6.45 14.15
N LEU A 230 11.73 6.59 13.93
CA LEU A 230 11.17 7.72 13.18
C LEU A 230 11.43 9.07 13.88
N ASN A 231 11.39 9.10 15.21
CA ASN A 231 11.74 10.28 15.99
C ASN A 231 13.18 10.70 15.71
N ARG A 232 14.13 9.77 15.87
CA ARG A 232 15.56 10.03 15.64
C ARG A 232 15.90 10.31 14.18
N LEU A 233 15.19 9.67 13.24
CA LEU A 233 15.35 9.92 11.82
C LEU A 233 14.99 11.37 11.47
N SER A 234 14.00 11.96 12.13
CA SER A 234 13.65 13.36 11.92
C SER A 234 14.76 14.33 12.38
N ASP A 235 15.49 13.98 13.44
CA ASP A 235 16.69 14.72 13.89
C ASP A 235 17.83 14.56 12.89
N TYR A 236 18.10 13.33 12.44
CA TYR A 236 19.11 13.05 11.41
C TYR A 236 18.85 13.88 10.15
N LEU A 237 17.62 13.84 9.62
CA LEU A 237 17.24 14.61 8.43
C LEU A 237 17.40 16.12 8.64
N PHE A 238 17.18 16.64 9.85
CA PHE A 238 17.47 18.02 10.17
C PHE A 238 18.98 18.30 10.11
N THR A 239 19.79 17.48 10.78
CA THR A 239 21.24 17.63 10.82
C THR A 239 21.86 17.56 9.42
N VAL A 240 21.50 16.58 8.60
CA VAL A 240 22.04 16.48 7.23
C VAL A 240 21.52 17.57 6.29
N ALA A 241 20.33 18.13 6.55
CA ALA A 241 19.87 19.31 5.80
C ALA A 241 20.80 20.51 6.02
N ARG A 242 21.18 20.75 7.27
CA ARG A 242 22.15 21.81 7.62
C ARG A 242 23.52 21.53 7.03
N TYR A 243 23.96 20.29 7.12
CA TYR A 243 25.26 19.85 6.59
C TYR A 243 25.33 20.04 5.07
N ALA A 244 24.27 19.68 4.35
CA ALA A 244 24.19 19.87 2.91
C ALA A 244 24.28 21.36 2.53
N ALA A 245 23.58 22.23 3.26
CA ALA A 245 23.66 23.68 3.05
C ALA A 245 25.09 24.20 3.26
N LEU A 246 25.75 23.78 4.35
CA LEU A 246 27.13 24.15 4.67
C LEU A 246 28.10 23.74 3.57
N LYS A 247 28.09 22.46 3.16
CA LYS A 247 29.03 21.93 2.15
C LYS A 247 28.80 22.50 0.75
N GLU A 248 27.56 22.89 0.44
CA GLU A 248 27.23 23.58 -0.82
C GLU A 248 27.49 25.10 -0.76
N ASN A 249 28.01 25.63 0.34
CA ASN A 249 28.19 27.07 0.59
C ASN A 249 26.90 27.90 0.49
N ASN A 250 25.75 27.27 0.77
CA ASN A 250 24.46 27.95 0.82
C ASN A 250 24.20 28.48 2.23
N LYS A 251 23.68 29.72 2.33
CA LYS A 251 23.33 30.31 3.62
C LYS A 251 21.94 29.84 4.08
N GLU A 252 21.88 29.36 5.32
CA GLU A 252 20.61 29.15 6.02
C GLU A 252 19.99 30.50 6.39
N ILE A 253 18.67 30.63 6.23
CA ILE A 253 17.97 31.86 6.56
C ILE A 253 17.52 31.79 8.02
N ILE A 254 17.96 32.74 8.84
CA ILE A 254 17.53 32.86 10.24
C ILE A 254 16.10 33.40 10.29
N TYR A 255 15.25 32.76 11.08
CA TYR A 255 13.90 33.22 11.35
C TYR A 255 13.93 34.59 12.07
N LYS A 256 13.15 35.54 11.56
CA LYS A 256 12.94 36.85 12.18
C LYS A 256 11.48 36.93 12.60
N ARG A 257 11.24 37.25 13.88
CA ARG A 257 9.89 37.51 14.39
C ARG A 257 9.35 38.79 13.71
N PRO A 258 8.18 38.75 13.05
CA PRO A 258 7.52 39.96 12.56
C PRO A 258 7.16 40.88 13.74
N GLU A 259 7.31 42.18 13.55
CA GLU A 259 6.87 43.21 14.51
C GLU A 259 5.34 43.23 14.65
#